data_AF-A0A7V6GAU3-F1
#
_entry.id   AF-A0A7V6GAU3-F1
#
_cell.length_a   1.000
_cell.length_b   1.000
_cell.length_c   1.000
_cell.angle_alpha   90.00
_cell.angle_beta   90.00
_cell.angle_gamma   90.00
#
_symmetry.space_group_name_H-M   'P 1'
#
loop_
_entity.id
_entity.type
_entity.pdbx_description
1 polymer ?
#
loop_
_entity_poly.entity_id
_entity_poly.type
_entity_poly.pdbx_seq_one_letter_code
_entity_poly.pdbx_strand_id
1 'polypeptide(L)'
;KSCHVILKGPTTTPQKGDGRPNIESANVAMRKELDLFANIRPIKVPDQGINWTIFRENTEGAYAVGSQGINITEELAVDFTVTTYQGTERIAELAYDFARKNGFKKVSLVTKANVIKTTDGNFLEVCHKVAKKYPDIITDEWYADIMAAKLIDEKRRRDFQVILLPNLYGDIISDEAAEFQGGVGTAGAANIGREYAMFEAIHGSAVRMIEEGRGDYADPSSILRAAAMLLSHIGYQEKADRLTKALDICSFEEKRLVVTGRSNGATCREFGEYVMEVIKRDEVPSGAGTALK
;
A
#
# COMPACT_ATOMS: atom_id res chain seq x y z
N LYS A 1 17.45 -5.50 -12.97
CA LYS A 1 18.62 -4.91 -12.27
C LYS A 1 19.38 -3.86 -13.10
N SER A 2 19.11 -3.67 -14.40
CA SER A 2 19.66 -2.53 -15.17
C SER A 2 19.10 -1.16 -14.74
N CYS A 3 17.90 -1.15 -14.18
CA CYS A 3 17.27 0.03 -13.57
C CYS A 3 17.04 -0.22 -12.08
N HIS A 4 17.29 0.79 -11.25
CA HIS A 4 17.04 0.77 -9.80
C HIS A 4 15.58 1.09 -9.46
N VAL A 5 14.87 1.77 -10.36
CA VAL A 5 13.50 2.25 -10.16
C VAL A 5 12.60 1.69 -11.25
N ILE A 6 11.46 1.13 -10.87
CA ILE A 6 10.52 0.42 -11.75
C ILE A 6 9.11 0.99 -11.55
N LEU A 7 8.41 1.27 -12.64
CA LEU A 7 6.95 1.47 -12.64
C LEU A 7 6.31 0.29 -13.36
N LYS A 8 5.35 -0.37 -12.70
CA LYS A 8 4.79 -1.63 -13.16
C LYS A 8 3.26 -1.62 -13.15
N GLY A 9 2.66 -2.13 -14.22
CA GLY A 9 1.24 -2.50 -14.26
C GLY A 9 0.98 -3.88 -13.62
N PRO A 10 -0.28 -4.23 -13.35
CA PRO A 10 -0.61 -5.49 -12.68
C PRO A 10 -0.24 -6.72 -13.52
N THR A 11 0.08 -7.83 -12.86
CA THR A 11 0.41 -9.12 -13.49
C THR A 11 -0.52 -10.21 -12.99
N THR A 12 -1.02 -11.05 -13.89
CA THR A 12 -1.86 -12.20 -13.54
C THR A 12 -1.01 -13.31 -12.95
N THR A 13 -1.41 -13.86 -11.80
CA THR A 13 -0.84 -15.10 -11.25
C THR A 13 -1.76 -16.26 -11.65
N PRO A 14 -1.26 -17.31 -12.32
CA PRO A 14 -2.04 -18.50 -12.62
C PRO A 14 -2.62 -19.17 -11.38
N GLN A 15 -3.84 -19.70 -11.47
CA GLN A 15 -4.48 -20.44 -10.37
C GLN A 15 -4.49 -21.94 -10.64
N LYS A 16 -4.40 -22.74 -9.58
CA LYS A 16 -4.48 -24.20 -9.68
C LYS A 16 -5.79 -24.61 -10.36
N GLY A 17 -5.69 -25.22 -11.55
CA GLY A 17 -6.84 -25.66 -12.36
C GLY A 17 -7.14 -24.80 -13.60
N ASP A 18 -6.41 -23.71 -13.84
CA ASP A 18 -6.60 -22.83 -15.01
C ASP A 18 -5.84 -23.27 -16.27
N GLY A 19 -5.26 -24.48 -16.26
CA GLY A 19 -4.48 -25.04 -17.36
C GLY A 19 -3.06 -24.47 -17.51
N ARG A 20 -2.65 -23.49 -16.69
CA ARG A 20 -1.30 -22.94 -16.65
C ARG A 20 -0.48 -23.57 -15.50
N PRO A 21 0.86 -23.55 -15.60
CA PRO A 21 1.70 -24.09 -14.53
C PRO A 21 1.46 -23.31 -13.23
N ASN A 22 1.39 -24.03 -12.10
CA ASN A 22 1.29 -23.41 -10.79
C ASN A 22 2.65 -22.76 -10.44
N ILE A 23 2.79 -21.48 -10.75
CA ILE A 23 4.02 -20.71 -10.59
C ILE A 23 3.87 -19.68 -9.48
N GLU A 24 4.97 -19.39 -8.79
CA GLU A 24 5.03 -18.29 -7.84
C GLU A 24 4.64 -16.98 -8.52
N SER A 25 3.89 -16.13 -7.81
CA SER A 25 3.48 -14.83 -8.33
C SER A 25 4.71 -14.00 -8.71
N ALA A 26 4.71 -13.46 -9.94
CA ALA A 26 5.78 -12.58 -10.41
C ALA A 26 6.01 -11.37 -9.47
N ASN A 27 4.95 -10.86 -8.83
CA ASN A 27 5.04 -9.79 -7.84
C ASN A 27 5.86 -10.21 -6.61
N VAL A 28 5.57 -11.40 -6.07
CA VAL A 28 6.27 -11.94 -4.91
C VAL A 28 7.73 -12.22 -5.26
N ALA A 29 7.97 -12.86 -6.40
CA ALA A 29 9.31 -13.15 -6.89
C ALA A 29 10.16 -11.87 -7.04
N MET A 30 9.63 -10.81 -7.65
CA MET A 30 10.34 -9.54 -7.79
C MET A 30 10.61 -8.85 -6.45
N ARG A 31 9.64 -8.85 -5.52
CA ARG A 31 9.83 -8.26 -4.19
C ARG A 31 10.95 -8.96 -3.41
N LYS A 32 11.02 -10.30 -3.50
CA LYS A 32 12.10 -11.08 -2.88
C LYS A 32 13.44 -10.84 -3.56
N GLU A 33 13.50 -10.97 -4.89
CA GLU A 33 14.75 -10.86 -5.67
C GLU A 33 15.40 -9.46 -5.59
N LEU A 34 14.60 -8.43 -5.36
CA LEU A 34 15.04 -7.04 -5.24
C LEU A 34 15.08 -6.53 -3.79
N ASP A 35 14.81 -7.40 -2.80
CA ASP A 35 14.71 -7.07 -1.36
C ASP A 35 13.85 -5.83 -1.08
N LEU A 36 12.66 -5.79 -1.69
CA LEU A 36 11.70 -4.69 -1.54
C LEU A 36 10.88 -4.86 -0.27
N PHE A 37 11.52 -4.63 0.86
CA PHE A 37 11.05 -4.99 2.20
C PHE A 37 9.85 -4.20 2.73
N ALA A 38 9.59 -3.00 2.22
CA ALA A 38 8.47 -2.18 2.67
C ALA A 38 7.48 -1.98 1.54
N ASN A 39 6.22 -2.39 1.74
CA ASN A 39 5.10 -2.01 0.90
C ASN A 39 4.37 -0.83 1.54
N ILE A 40 4.37 0.32 0.88
CA ILE A 40 3.82 1.58 1.37
C ILE A 40 2.56 1.91 0.59
N ARG A 41 1.43 2.07 1.29
CA ARG A 41 0.10 2.30 0.70
C ARG A 41 -0.56 3.53 1.34
N PRO A 42 -0.51 4.70 0.69
CA PRO A 42 -1.23 5.88 1.14
C PRO A 42 -2.72 5.80 0.73
N ILE A 43 -3.62 6.00 1.71
CA ILE A 43 -5.07 5.97 1.55
C ILE A 43 -5.66 7.31 2.03
N LYS A 44 -6.44 7.98 1.20
CA LYS A 44 -6.98 9.31 1.51
C LYS A 44 -8.44 9.46 1.11
N VAL A 45 -9.27 9.88 2.07
CA VAL A 45 -10.71 10.14 1.90
C VAL A 45 -11.05 11.40 2.71
N PRO A 46 -10.79 12.61 2.16
CA PRO A 46 -10.78 13.86 2.94
C PRO A 46 -12.11 14.19 3.62
N ASP A 47 -13.22 13.94 2.95
CA ASP A 47 -14.58 14.13 3.45
C ASP A 47 -14.91 13.24 4.65
N GLN A 48 -14.20 12.11 4.81
CA GLN A 48 -14.31 11.23 5.97
C GLN A 48 -13.25 11.51 7.04
N GLY A 49 -12.31 12.42 6.77
CA GLY A 49 -11.16 12.71 7.63
C GLY A 49 -10.10 11.61 7.62
N ILE A 50 -10.02 10.83 6.54
CA ILE A 50 -9.08 9.72 6.39
C ILE A 50 -7.85 10.19 5.63
N ASN A 51 -6.67 9.97 6.23
CA ASN A 51 -5.37 10.15 5.62
C ASN A 51 -4.39 9.16 6.27
N TRP A 52 -4.44 7.91 5.81
CA TRP A 52 -3.63 6.83 6.33
C TRP A 52 -2.44 6.57 5.41
N THR A 53 -1.29 6.21 5.97
CA THR A 53 -0.20 5.60 5.23
C THR A 53 0.17 4.29 5.89
N ILE A 54 -0.06 3.20 5.18
CA ILE A 54 0.17 1.85 5.68
C ILE A 54 1.56 1.38 5.24
N PHE A 55 2.38 0.98 6.21
CA PHE A 55 3.68 0.34 6.04
C PHE A 55 3.54 -1.15 6.36
N ARG A 56 3.55 -1.96 5.31
CA ARG A 56 3.49 -3.41 5.38
C ARG A 56 4.88 -4.00 5.18
N GLU A 57 5.33 -4.85 6.10
CA GLU A 57 6.50 -5.70 5.89
C GLU A 57 6.24 -6.64 4.69
N ASN A 58 7.19 -6.78 3.77
CA ASN A 58 6.91 -7.31 2.43
C ASN A 58 7.82 -8.48 2.02
N THR A 59 8.75 -8.87 2.88
CA THR A 59 9.78 -9.90 2.63
C THR A 59 9.74 -11.09 3.59
N GLU A 60 9.08 -10.96 4.74
CA GLU A 60 9.02 -11.96 5.81
C GLU A 60 7.56 -12.40 6.10
N GLY A 61 7.33 -13.00 7.27
CA GLY A 61 6.03 -13.52 7.71
C GLY A 61 5.62 -14.83 7.02
N ALA A 62 4.32 -15.12 7.03
CA ALA A 62 3.77 -16.30 6.38
C ALA A 62 3.99 -16.31 4.86
N TYR A 63 4.17 -15.14 4.22
CA TYR A 63 4.47 -15.05 2.79
C TYR A 63 5.88 -15.56 2.41
N ALA A 64 6.80 -15.64 3.38
CA ALA A 64 8.14 -16.17 3.16
C ALA A 64 8.22 -17.69 3.33
N VAL A 65 7.57 -18.23 4.36
CA VAL A 65 7.74 -19.64 4.79
C VAL A 65 6.44 -20.40 5.02
N GLY A 66 5.27 -19.76 4.90
CA GLY A 66 3.97 -20.41 5.11
C GLY A 66 3.67 -21.49 4.08
N SER A 67 4.10 -21.32 2.83
CA SER A 67 3.99 -22.37 1.80
C SER A 67 4.95 -23.55 2.00
N GLN A 68 5.85 -23.48 2.99
CA GLN A 68 6.76 -24.57 3.38
C GLN A 68 6.20 -25.40 4.54
N GLY A 69 4.91 -25.25 4.84
CA GLY A 69 4.23 -26.09 5.83
C GLY A 69 4.27 -27.57 5.49
N ILE A 70 4.04 -28.38 6.51
CA ILE A 70 4.11 -29.83 6.43
C ILE A 70 2.87 -30.47 7.07
N ASN A 71 2.37 -31.52 6.43
CA ASN A 71 1.40 -32.42 7.05
C ASN A 71 2.18 -33.40 7.93
N ILE A 72 2.03 -33.27 9.25
CA ILE A 72 2.63 -34.19 10.23
C ILE A 72 1.87 -35.53 10.20
N THR A 73 0.55 -35.46 10.06
CA THR A 73 -0.35 -36.59 9.80
C THR A 73 -1.42 -36.17 8.79
N GLU A 74 -2.34 -37.05 8.42
CA GLU A 74 -3.48 -36.70 7.54
C GLU A 74 -4.46 -35.70 8.18
N GLU A 75 -4.42 -35.56 9.51
CA GLU A 75 -5.34 -34.70 10.28
C GLU A 75 -4.61 -33.50 10.93
N LEU A 76 -3.29 -33.42 10.80
CA LEU A 76 -2.47 -32.39 11.43
C LEU A 76 -1.52 -31.75 10.42
N ALA A 77 -1.75 -30.46 10.15
CA ALA A 77 -0.87 -29.61 9.36
C ALA A 77 -0.23 -28.53 10.23
N VAL A 78 1.00 -28.15 9.87
CA VAL A 78 1.73 -27.05 10.51
C VAL A 78 2.32 -26.16 9.42
N ASP A 79 1.94 -24.88 9.46
CA ASP A 79 2.55 -23.82 8.65
C ASP A 79 3.47 -22.95 9.51
N PHE A 80 4.37 -22.24 8.85
CA PHE A 80 5.38 -21.41 9.50
C PHE A 80 5.18 -19.93 9.20
N THR A 81 5.65 -19.09 10.13
CA THR A 81 5.81 -17.65 9.93
C THR A 81 7.16 -17.24 10.52
N VAL A 82 7.79 -16.22 9.95
CA VAL A 82 9.12 -15.75 10.35
C VAL A 82 9.11 -14.24 10.56
N THR A 83 9.84 -13.79 11.56
CA THR A 83 10.12 -12.37 11.78
C THR A 83 11.55 -12.24 12.27
N THR A 84 12.30 -11.33 11.67
CA THR A 84 13.68 -11.04 12.05
C THR A 84 13.79 -9.64 12.64
N TYR A 85 14.82 -9.45 13.47
CA TYR A 85 15.16 -8.14 14.01
C TYR A 85 15.46 -7.15 12.87
N GLN A 86 16.31 -7.55 11.91
CA GLN A 86 16.74 -6.68 10.82
C GLN A 86 15.56 -6.26 9.92
N GLY A 87 14.67 -7.21 9.57
CA GLY A 87 13.49 -6.94 8.75
C GLY A 87 12.52 -5.98 9.42
N THR A 88 12.30 -6.15 10.73
CA THR A 88 11.42 -5.28 11.52
C THR A 88 12.03 -3.90 11.75
N GLU A 89 13.32 -3.82 12.11
CA GLU A 89 13.99 -2.56 12.41
C GLU A 89 13.98 -1.63 11.19
N ARG A 90 14.32 -2.14 10.01
CA ARG A 90 14.39 -1.32 8.78
C ARG A 90 13.03 -0.74 8.36
N ILE A 91 11.95 -1.51 8.49
CA ILE A 91 10.62 -0.99 8.14
C ILE A 91 10.08 -0.05 9.21
N ALA A 92 10.36 -0.32 10.49
CA ALA A 92 10.01 0.59 11.56
C ALA A 92 10.72 1.94 11.39
N GLU A 93 12.04 1.95 11.17
CA GLU A 93 12.79 3.21 10.95
C GLU A 93 12.22 3.99 9.77
N LEU A 94 11.93 3.30 8.66
CA LEU A 94 11.31 3.92 7.49
C LEU A 94 9.93 4.53 7.80
N ALA A 95 9.07 3.84 8.54
CA ALA A 95 7.73 4.33 8.89
C ALA A 95 7.78 5.55 9.83
N TYR A 96 8.66 5.52 10.84
CA TYR A 96 8.84 6.63 11.78
C TYR A 96 9.51 7.85 11.14
N ASP A 97 10.52 7.64 10.28
CA ASP A 97 11.13 8.71 9.49
C ASP A 97 10.10 9.37 8.56
N PHE A 98 9.31 8.55 7.86
CA PHE A 98 8.23 9.04 7.02
C PHE A 98 7.22 9.86 7.85
N ALA A 99 6.79 9.34 9.01
CA ALA A 99 5.87 10.04 9.88
C ALA A 99 6.38 11.44 10.24
N ARG A 100 7.63 11.52 10.72
CA ARG A 100 8.26 12.79 11.13
C ARG A 100 8.41 13.76 9.96
N LYS A 101 8.95 13.31 8.82
CA LYS A 101 9.20 14.16 7.64
C LYS A 101 7.92 14.71 7.00
N ASN A 102 6.84 13.95 7.08
CA ASN A 102 5.55 14.32 6.49
C ASN A 102 4.59 14.96 7.51
N GLY A 103 5.08 15.28 8.72
CA GLY A 103 4.33 16.02 9.73
C GLY A 103 3.27 15.20 10.48
N PHE A 104 3.23 13.88 10.27
CA PHE A 104 2.42 12.98 11.07
C PHE A 104 2.93 12.93 12.51
N LYS A 105 2.02 12.72 13.45
CA LYS A 105 2.27 12.73 14.89
C LYS A 105 2.06 11.37 15.53
N LYS A 106 1.56 10.38 14.78
CA LYS A 106 1.25 9.07 15.32
C LYS A 106 1.65 7.93 14.37
N VAL A 107 2.25 6.89 14.95
CA VAL A 107 2.48 5.58 14.32
C VAL A 107 1.76 4.53 15.16
N SER A 108 0.82 3.82 14.53
CA SER A 108 0.07 2.72 15.13
C SER A 108 0.70 1.38 14.74
N LEU A 109 1.16 0.62 15.73
CA LEU A 109 1.72 -0.73 15.56
C LEU A 109 0.60 -1.75 15.60
N VAL A 110 0.46 -2.58 14.56
CA VAL A 110 -0.63 -3.56 14.47
C VAL A 110 -0.09 -4.97 14.39
N THR A 111 -0.48 -5.83 15.34
CA THR A 111 -0.06 -7.23 15.38
C THR A 111 -1.14 -8.14 15.97
N LYS A 112 -0.85 -9.43 16.16
CA LYS A 112 -1.65 -10.35 16.96
C LYS A 112 -0.80 -10.98 18.08
N ALA A 113 0.07 -10.21 18.72
CA ALA A 113 1.02 -10.68 19.74
C ALA A 113 0.35 -11.35 20.96
N ASN A 114 -0.95 -11.11 21.21
CA ASN A 114 -1.70 -11.82 22.24
C ASN A 114 -1.88 -13.33 21.94
N VAL A 115 -1.90 -13.71 20.66
CA VAL A 115 -1.99 -15.10 20.20
C VAL A 115 -0.64 -15.57 19.67
N ILE A 116 -0.03 -14.80 18.76
CA ILE A 116 1.23 -15.13 18.09
C ILE A 116 2.41 -14.54 18.89
N LYS A 117 2.70 -15.14 20.04
CA LYS A 117 3.61 -14.52 21.02
C LYS A 117 5.05 -14.30 20.53
N THR A 118 5.57 -15.20 19.69
CA THR A 118 6.99 -15.18 19.33
C THR A 118 7.29 -14.20 18.20
N THR A 119 6.72 -14.40 17.01
CA THR A 119 7.01 -13.53 15.85
C THR A 119 6.45 -12.13 16.04
N ASP A 120 5.17 -12.01 16.42
CA ASP A 120 4.53 -10.71 16.58
C ASP A 120 5.03 -10.00 17.85
N GLY A 121 5.33 -10.75 18.91
CA GLY A 121 5.97 -10.19 20.10
C GLY A 121 7.36 -9.61 19.79
N ASN A 122 8.18 -10.34 19.03
CA ASN A 122 9.47 -9.84 18.58
C ASN A 122 9.31 -8.62 17.65
N PHE A 123 8.32 -8.63 16.75
CA PHE A 123 8.02 -7.48 15.89
C PHE A 123 7.73 -6.24 16.74
N LEU A 124 6.80 -6.34 17.69
CA LEU A 124 6.46 -5.25 18.59
C LEU A 124 7.67 -4.76 19.39
N GLU A 125 8.44 -5.67 19.98
CA GLU A 125 9.62 -5.31 20.78
C GLU A 125 10.61 -4.45 19.96
N VAL A 126 10.88 -4.86 18.72
CA VAL A 126 11.78 -4.12 17.83
C VAL A 126 11.18 -2.78 17.41
N CYS A 127 9.90 -2.72 17.07
CA CYS A 127 9.20 -1.47 16.79
C CYS A 127 9.28 -0.50 17.98
N HIS A 128 9.10 -0.97 19.22
CA HIS A 128 9.26 -0.13 20.41
C HIS A 128 10.70 0.35 20.63
N LYS A 129 11.70 -0.48 20.32
CA LYS A 129 13.12 -0.04 20.36
C LYS A 129 13.36 1.09 19.37
N VAL A 130 12.79 1.00 18.16
CA VAL A 130 12.87 2.08 17.16
C VAL A 130 12.10 3.32 17.63
N ALA A 131 10.88 3.15 18.14
CA ALA A 131 10.03 4.25 18.62
C ALA A 131 10.72 5.15 19.66
N LYS A 132 11.61 4.60 20.50
CA LYS A 132 12.42 5.39 21.46
C LYS A 132 13.34 6.42 20.80
N LYS A 133 13.71 6.23 19.53
CA LYS A 133 14.47 7.20 18.71
C LYS A 133 13.58 8.36 18.21
N TYR A 134 12.25 8.26 18.38
CA TYR A 134 11.24 9.20 17.88
C TYR A 134 10.28 9.67 18.99
N PRO A 135 10.78 10.36 20.03
CA PRO A 135 9.96 10.79 21.17
C PRO A 135 8.86 11.80 20.83
N ASP A 136 8.96 12.46 19.67
CA ASP A 136 7.98 13.39 19.10
C ASP A 136 6.81 12.70 18.39
N ILE A 137 6.89 11.38 18.18
CA ILE A 137 5.85 10.57 17.52
C ILE A 137 5.14 9.71 18.56
N ILE A 138 3.82 9.90 18.68
CA ILE A 138 2.96 9.08 19.53
C ILE A 138 2.94 7.67 18.94
N THR A 139 3.25 6.68 19.77
CA THR A 139 3.16 5.27 19.42
C THR A 139 2.02 4.63 20.17
N ASP A 140 1.08 4.01 19.48
CA ASP A 140 0.04 3.17 20.06
C ASP A 140 0.03 1.77 19.42
N GLU A 141 -0.54 0.81 20.14
CA GLU A 141 -0.58 -0.59 19.74
C GLU A 141 -2.03 -1.05 19.54
N TRP A 142 -2.25 -1.86 18.51
CA TRP A 142 -3.55 -2.42 18.20
C TRP A 142 -3.41 -3.89 17.83
N TYR A 143 -4.40 -4.69 18.22
CA TYR A 143 -4.54 -6.02 17.64
C TYR A 143 -5.19 -5.95 16.26
N ALA A 144 -4.79 -6.82 15.34
CA ALA A 144 -5.24 -6.78 13.94
C ALA A 144 -6.76 -6.83 13.79
N ASP A 145 -7.46 -7.61 14.61
CA ASP A 145 -8.93 -7.69 14.63
C ASP A 145 -9.60 -6.40 15.08
N ILE A 146 -9.12 -5.81 16.18
CA ILE A 146 -9.69 -4.54 16.65
C ILE A 146 -9.31 -3.39 15.73
N MET A 147 -8.13 -3.42 15.10
CA MET A 147 -7.75 -2.45 14.07
C MET A 147 -8.75 -2.49 12.91
N ALA A 148 -9.02 -3.66 12.33
CA ALA A 148 -10.02 -3.81 11.27
C ALA A 148 -11.39 -3.25 11.70
N ALA A 149 -11.85 -3.57 12.92
CA ALA A 149 -13.09 -3.02 13.46
C ALA A 149 -13.03 -1.50 13.73
N LYS A 150 -11.86 -0.91 13.97
CA LYS A 150 -11.70 0.53 14.20
C LYS A 150 -11.47 1.35 12.93
N LEU A 151 -11.12 0.72 11.81
CA LEU A 151 -11.13 1.39 10.51
C LEU A 151 -12.55 1.82 10.10
N ILE A 152 -13.57 1.02 10.44
CA ILE A 152 -14.98 1.35 10.17
C ILE A 152 -15.61 2.28 11.22
N ASP A 153 -15.00 2.43 12.39
CA ASP A 153 -15.48 3.31 13.46
C ASP A 153 -15.16 4.78 13.12
N GLU A 154 -16.16 5.56 12.71
CA GLU A 154 -15.97 6.94 12.27
C GLU A 154 -15.30 7.86 13.29
N LYS A 155 -15.45 7.55 14.59
CA LYS A 155 -14.80 8.32 15.66
C LYS A 155 -13.32 8.01 15.72
N ARG A 156 -12.94 6.75 15.51
CA ARG A 156 -11.57 6.29 15.70
C ARG A 156 -10.73 6.36 14.44
N ARG A 157 -11.33 6.11 13.28
CA ARG A 157 -10.63 6.02 12.00
C ARG A 157 -9.87 7.29 11.61
N ARG A 158 -10.32 8.44 12.10
CA ARG A 158 -9.68 9.76 11.89
C ARG A 158 -8.41 9.97 12.73
N ASP A 159 -8.23 9.17 13.78
CA ASP A 159 -7.08 9.27 14.69
C ASP A 159 -5.84 8.52 14.15
N PHE A 160 -6.03 7.63 13.18
CA PHE A 160 -4.96 6.88 12.54
C PHE A 160 -4.26 7.73 11.50
N GLN A 161 -2.94 7.57 11.39
CA GLN A 161 -2.09 8.32 10.48
C GLN A 161 -1.13 7.37 9.79
N VAL A 162 -0.04 6.99 10.45
CA VAL A 162 0.85 5.94 9.96
C VAL A 162 0.52 4.63 10.66
N ILE A 163 0.36 3.55 9.89
CA ILE A 163 0.05 2.22 10.42
C ILE A 163 1.16 1.27 9.99
N LEU A 164 1.83 0.61 10.93
CA LEU A 164 2.95 -0.30 10.69
C LEU A 164 2.58 -1.72 11.10
N LEU A 165 2.76 -2.69 10.19
CA LEU A 165 2.37 -4.06 10.44
C LEU A 165 3.18 -5.13 9.69
N PRO A 166 3.26 -6.36 10.23
CA PRO A 166 3.75 -7.54 9.55
C PRO A 166 3.00 -7.86 8.26
N ASN A 167 3.61 -8.68 7.42
CA ASN A 167 3.19 -8.94 6.04
C ASN A 167 1.72 -9.36 5.86
N LEU A 168 1.28 -10.42 6.56
CA LEU A 168 -0.06 -10.99 6.36
C LEU A 168 -1.17 -10.03 6.80
N TYR A 169 -1.01 -9.37 7.95
CA TYR A 169 -1.99 -8.39 8.40
C TYR A 169 -1.98 -7.15 7.50
N GLY A 170 -0.79 -6.75 7.03
CA GLY A 170 -0.60 -5.66 6.08
C GLY A 170 -1.39 -5.86 4.80
N ASP A 171 -1.39 -7.08 4.28
CA ASP A 171 -2.17 -7.46 3.12
C ASP A 171 -3.66 -7.18 3.32
N ILE A 172 -4.24 -7.78 4.36
CA ILE A 172 -5.68 -7.73 4.64
C ILE A 172 -6.13 -6.30 4.97
N ILE A 173 -5.47 -5.66 5.94
CA ILE A 173 -5.87 -4.35 6.45
C ILE A 173 -5.71 -3.26 5.39
N SER A 174 -4.69 -3.36 4.52
CA SER A 174 -4.51 -2.34 3.48
C SER A 174 -5.48 -2.46 2.32
N ASP A 175 -5.97 -3.66 2.01
CA ASP A 175 -7.05 -3.86 1.04
C ASP A 175 -8.38 -3.34 1.61
N GLU A 176 -8.70 -3.64 2.88
CA GLU A 176 -9.87 -3.07 3.58
C GLU A 176 -9.80 -1.53 3.63
N ALA A 177 -8.62 -0.97 3.87
CA ALA A 177 -8.42 0.47 3.88
C ALA A 177 -8.67 1.10 2.49
N ALA A 178 -8.24 0.43 1.41
CA ALA A 178 -8.45 0.91 0.05
C ALA A 178 -9.93 1.00 -0.33
N GLU A 179 -10.80 0.14 0.22
CA GLU A 179 -12.25 0.22 -0.02
C GLU A 179 -12.86 1.56 0.41
N PHE A 180 -12.33 2.22 1.44
CA PHE A 180 -12.79 3.57 1.83
C PHE A 180 -12.53 4.62 0.74
N GLN A 181 -11.48 4.45 -0.06
CA GLN A 181 -11.12 5.35 -1.15
C GLN A 181 -11.81 4.99 -2.48
N GLY A 182 -12.75 4.03 -2.47
CA GLY A 182 -13.43 3.55 -3.67
C GLY A 182 -12.85 2.26 -4.25
N GLY A 183 -12.04 1.55 -3.46
CA GLY A 183 -11.51 0.22 -3.78
C GLY A 183 -10.04 0.22 -4.19
N VAL A 184 -9.48 -0.98 -4.36
CA VAL A 184 -8.06 -1.19 -4.74
C VAL A 184 -7.65 -0.52 -6.07
N GLY A 185 -8.62 -0.13 -6.90
CA GLY A 185 -8.40 0.57 -8.16
C GLY A 185 -7.93 2.03 -8.02
N THR A 186 -8.17 2.66 -6.86
CA THR A 186 -7.94 4.10 -6.66
C THR A 186 -6.64 4.41 -5.91
N ALA A 187 -5.98 3.39 -5.36
CA ALA A 187 -4.79 3.52 -4.53
C ALA A 187 -3.53 2.98 -5.22
N GLY A 188 -2.45 3.77 -5.18
CA GLY A 188 -1.12 3.35 -5.64
C GLY A 188 -0.29 2.76 -4.49
N ALA A 189 0.73 1.98 -4.82
CA ALA A 189 1.67 1.44 -3.85
C ALA A 189 3.13 1.63 -4.28
N ALA A 190 4.01 1.71 -3.29
CA ALA A 190 5.45 1.64 -3.47
C ALA A 190 6.02 0.45 -2.71
N ASN A 191 6.84 -0.35 -3.36
CA ASN A 191 7.64 -1.40 -2.76
C ASN A 191 9.08 -0.89 -2.72
N ILE A 192 9.58 -0.64 -1.52
CA ILE A 192 10.87 0.02 -1.28
C ILE A 192 11.86 -1.00 -0.71
N GLY A 193 13.02 -1.09 -1.33
CA GLY A 193 14.20 -1.79 -0.85
C GLY A 193 15.34 -0.83 -0.53
N ARG A 194 16.53 -1.37 -0.22
CA ARG A 194 17.73 -0.55 0.00
C ARG A 194 18.35 -0.01 -1.29
N GLU A 195 18.32 -0.81 -2.35
CA GLU A 195 18.95 -0.50 -3.65
C GLU A 195 17.91 -0.28 -4.76
N TYR A 196 16.75 -0.95 -4.66
CA TYR A 196 15.70 -0.93 -5.67
C TYR A 196 14.39 -0.39 -5.13
N ALA A 197 13.56 0.17 -6.02
CA ALA A 197 12.20 0.58 -5.72
C ALA A 197 11.26 0.22 -6.87
N MET A 198 10.06 -0.26 -6.55
CA MET A 198 9.02 -0.62 -7.51
C MET A 198 7.69 0.02 -7.14
N PHE A 199 7.15 0.82 -8.06
CA PHE A 199 5.88 1.51 -7.93
C PHE A 199 4.83 0.77 -8.78
N GLU A 200 3.67 0.49 -8.20
CA GLU A 200 2.62 -0.29 -8.87
C GLU A 200 1.21 0.12 -8.45
N ALA A 201 0.23 -0.25 -9.27
CA ALA A 201 -1.16 -0.27 -8.86
C ALA A 201 -1.41 -1.42 -7.88
N ILE A 202 -2.31 -1.23 -6.91
CA ILE A 202 -2.66 -2.27 -5.94
C ILE A 202 -3.54 -3.35 -6.57
N HIS A 203 -4.43 -2.97 -7.49
CA HIS A 203 -5.38 -3.89 -8.11
C HIS A 203 -4.70 -4.96 -8.99
N GLY A 204 -5.37 -6.09 -9.19
CA GLY A 204 -4.95 -7.14 -10.10
C GLY A 204 -5.18 -6.81 -11.58
N SER A 205 -4.89 -7.74 -12.48
CA SER A 205 -5.00 -7.54 -13.94
C SER A 205 -6.44 -7.41 -14.47
N ALA A 206 -7.44 -7.45 -13.59
CA ALA A 206 -8.86 -7.26 -13.90
C ALA A 206 -9.36 -8.03 -15.15
N VAL A 207 -8.96 -9.30 -15.31
CA VAL A 207 -9.28 -10.12 -16.50
C VAL A 207 -10.77 -10.11 -16.84
N ARG A 208 -11.61 -10.26 -15.82
CA ARG A 208 -13.08 -10.20 -15.94
C ARG A 208 -13.58 -8.88 -16.53
N MET A 209 -12.96 -7.74 -16.21
CA MET A 209 -13.35 -6.44 -16.77
C MET A 209 -13.06 -6.39 -18.28
N ILE A 210 -11.96 -6.99 -18.73
CA ILE A 210 -11.63 -7.10 -20.15
C ILE A 210 -12.60 -8.04 -20.86
N GLU A 211 -12.85 -9.22 -20.29
CA GLU A 211 -13.77 -10.23 -20.86
C GLU A 211 -15.22 -9.70 -20.95
N GLU A 212 -15.67 -8.91 -19.98
CA GLU A 212 -16.98 -8.25 -19.99
C GLU A 212 -17.03 -7.01 -20.91
N GLY A 213 -15.96 -6.69 -21.66
CA GLY A 213 -15.92 -5.52 -22.56
C GLY A 213 -15.88 -4.17 -21.85
N ARG A 214 -15.45 -4.14 -20.58
CA ARG A 214 -15.41 -2.96 -19.72
C ARG A 214 -14.02 -2.33 -19.59
N GLY A 215 -13.04 -2.79 -20.37
CA GLY A 215 -11.64 -2.35 -20.27
C GLY A 215 -11.44 -0.85 -20.41
N ASP A 216 -12.21 -0.19 -21.28
CA ASP A 216 -12.15 1.26 -21.47
C ASP A 216 -12.59 2.05 -20.23
N TYR A 217 -13.26 1.42 -19.27
CA TYR A 217 -13.72 2.03 -18.03
C TYR A 217 -12.84 1.71 -16.83
N ALA A 218 -11.65 1.13 -17.04
CA ALA A 218 -10.68 0.93 -15.97
C ALA A 218 -10.27 2.26 -15.33
N ASP A 219 -10.07 2.26 -14.01
CA ASP A 219 -9.65 3.45 -13.27
C ASP A 219 -8.12 3.62 -13.33
N PRO A 220 -7.60 4.69 -13.97
CA PRO A 220 -6.16 4.93 -14.05
C PRO A 220 -5.57 5.53 -12.77
N SER A 221 -6.38 5.85 -11.75
CA SER A 221 -5.94 6.60 -10.58
C SER A 221 -4.82 5.90 -9.81
N SER A 222 -4.90 4.58 -9.62
CA SER A 222 -3.86 3.82 -8.91
C SER A 222 -2.48 3.94 -9.56
N ILE A 223 -2.37 3.75 -10.88
CA ILE A 223 -1.09 3.80 -11.59
C ILE A 223 -0.57 5.24 -11.69
N LEU A 224 -1.44 6.24 -11.80
CA LEU A 224 -1.04 7.65 -11.77
C LEU A 224 -0.55 8.06 -10.39
N ARG A 225 -1.17 7.58 -9.30
CA ARG A 225 -0.67 7.76 -7.93
C ARG A 225 0.67 7.07 -7.72
N ALA A 226 0.85 5.85 -8.25
CA ALA A 226 2.14 5.17 -8.23
C ALA A 226 3.22 5.95 -9.00
N ALA A 227 2.88 6.57 -10.14
CA ALA A 227 3.80 7.44 -10.86
C ALA A 227 4.17 8.71 -10.07
N ALA A 228 3.22 9.30 -9.32
CA ALA A 228 3.52 10.40 -8.41
C ALA A 228 4.49 9.99 -7.29
N MET A 229 4.28 8.82 -6.70
CA MET A 229 5.18 8.24 -5.69
C MET A 229 6.59 8.01 -6.26
N LEU A 230 6.68 7.52 -7.51
CA LEU A 230 7.96 7.37 -8.23
C LEU A 230 8.66 8.71 -8.39
N LEU A 231 7.96 9.73 -8.90
CA LEU A 231 8.52 11.06 -9.14
C LEU A 231 9.11 11.65 -7.85
N SER A 232 8.39 11.50 -6.74
CA SER A 232 8.87 11.92 -5.41
C SER A 232 10.15 11.15 -5.03
N HIS A 233 10.14 9.83 -5.17
CA HIS A 233 11.29 8.97 -4.82
C HIS A 233 12.58 9.31 -5.58
N ILE A 234 12.48 9.72 -6.85
CA ILE A 234 13.65 10.10 -7.66
C ILE A 234 13.98 11.61 -7.57
N GLY A 235 13.36 12.35 -6.66
CA GLY A 235 13.68 13.74 -6.36
C GLY A 235 12.91 14.79 -7.16
N TYR A 236 11.96 14.40 -8.02
CA TYR A 236 11.06 15.34 -8.71
C TYR A 236 9.83 15.66 -7.85
N GLN A 237 10.05 16.11 -6.61
CA GLN A 237 8.99 16.38 -5.64
C GLN A 237 7.94 17.36 -6.17
N GLU A 238 8.37 18.41 -6.86
CA GLU A 238 7.47 19.42 -7.42
C GLU A 238 6.46 18.83 -8.41
N LYS A 239 6.93 17.91 -9.27
CA LYS A 239 6.08 17.21 -10.24
C LYS A 239 5.16 16.20 -9.55
N ALA A 240 5.66 15.52 -8.53
CA ALA A 240 4.89 14.57 -7.72
C ALA A 240 3.73 15.27 -6.99
N ASP A 241 4.02 16.41 -6.36
CA ASP A 241 3.03 17.25 -5.66
C ASP A 241 1.95 17.74 -6.62
N ARG A 242 2.35 18.25 -7.79
CA ARG A 242 1.43 18.73 -8.82
C ARG A 242 0.52 17.62 -9.36
N LEU A 243 1.07 16.45 -9.68
CA LEU A 243 0.27 15.29 -10.11
C LEU A 243 -0.67 14.80 -9.01
N THR A 244 -0.19 14.72 -7.77
CA THR A 244 -1.00 14.31 -6.61
C THR A 244 -2.16 15.27 -6.39
N LYS A 245 -1.91 16.58 -6.42
CA LYS A 245 -2.95 17.60 -6.23
C LYS A 245 -3.97 17.59 -7.37
N ALA A 246 -3.53 17.40 -8.61
CA ALA A 246 -4.45 17.27 -9.73
C ALA A 246 -5.36 16.04 -9.61
N LEU A 247 -4.81 14.90 -9.20
CA LEU A 247 -5.59 13.68 -8.92
C LEU A 247 -6.60 13.91 -7.78
N ASP A 248 -6.19 14.60 -6.71
CA ASP A 248 -7.07 14.93 -5.59
C ASP A 248 -8.20 15.88 -6.00
N ILE A 249 -7.92 16.90 -6.82
CA ILE A 249 -8.93 17.79 -7.40
C ILE A 249 -9.93 16.98 -8.22
N CYS A 250 -9.44 16.12 -9.11
CA CYS A 250 -10.29 15.32 -9.99
C CYS A 250 -11.15 14.32 -9.21
N SER A 251 -10.60 13.71 -8.17
CA SER A 251 -11.24 12.59 -7.45
C SER A 251 -12.10 13.02 -6.26
N PHE A 252 -11.77 14.13 -5.60
CA PHE A 252 -12.36 14.52 -4.32
C PHE A 252 -13.01 15.90 -4.30
N GLU A 253 -12.51 16.86 -5.09
CA GLU A 253 -12.96 18.25 -5.03
C GLU A 253 -13.99 18.55 -6.13
N GLU A 254 -13.56 18.55 -7.40
CA GLU A 254 -14.42 18.91 -8.53
C GLU A 254 -15.32 17.75 -8.98
N LYS A 255 -14.79 16.52 -8.98
CA LYS A 255 -15.51 15.29 -9.41
C LYS A 255 -16.27 15.44 -10.74
N ARG A 256 -15.76 16.26 -11.67
CA ARG A 256 -16.39 16.54 -12.98
C ARG A 256 -16.62 15.27 -13.81
N LEU A 257 -15.66 14.35 -13.76
CA LEU A 257 -15.75 13.02 -14.36
C LEU A 257 -15.54 11.97 -13.27
N VAL A 258 -16.46 11.02 -13.18
CA VAL A 258 -16.43 9.94 -12.18
C VAL A 258 -16.21 8.61 -12.89
N VAL A 259 -15.13 7.90 -12.53
CA VAL A 259 -14.89 6.54 -13.01
C VAL A 259 -15.66 5.56 -12.14
N THR A 260 -16.48 4.71 -12.76
CA THR A 260 -17.32 3.71 -12.06
C THR A 260 -16.92 2.27 -12.40
N GLY A 261 -15.94 2.08 -13.28
CA GLY A 261 -15.64 0.77 -13.85
C GLY A 261 -16.68 0.27 -14.87
N ARG A 262 -17.64 1.10 -15.26
CA ARG A 262 -18.80 0.74 -16.11
C ARG A 262 -19.15 1.87 -17.07
N SER A 263 -20.01 1.56 -18.04
CA SER A 263 -20.47 2.48 -19.09
C SER A 263 -21.30 3.68 -18.61
N ASN A 264 -21.69 3.71 -17.34
CA ASN A 264 -22.34 4.85 -16.72
C ASN A 264 -21.35 5.84 -16.07
N GLY A 265 -20.04 5.61 -16.20
CA GLY A 265 -18.97 6.50 -15.74
C GLY A 265 -18.05 6.91 -16.89
N ALA A 266 -17.07 7.74 -16.55
CA ALA A 266 -16.04 8.17 -17.49
C ALA A 266 -15.10 7.01 -17.87
N THR A 267 -14.63 7.03 -19.11
CA THR A 267 -13.57 6.13 -19.58
C THR A 267 -12.23 6.49 -18.96
N CYS A 268 -11.31 5.53 -18.95
CA CYS A 268 -9.91 5.68 -18.57
C CYS A 268 -9.25 6.85 -19.32
N ARG A 269 -9.56 7.00 -20.62
CA ARG A 269 -9.02 8.07 -21.46
C ARG A 269 -9.55 9.43 -21.03
N GLU A 270 -10.86 9.58 -20.90
CA GLU A 270 -11.48 10.85 -20.52
C GLU A 270 -11.00 11.32 -19.15
N PHE A 271 -10.87 10.40 -18.17
CA PHE A 271 -10.33 10.75 -16.86
C PHE A 271 -8.85 11.14 -16.93
N GLY A 272 -8.03 10.43 -17.73
CA GLY A 272 -6.64 10.79 -17.95
C GLY A 272 -6.48 12.17 -18.59
N GLU A 273 -7.31 12.50 -19.58
CA GLU A 273 -7.34 13.82 -20.22
C GLU A 273 -7.76 14.92 -19.24
N TYR A 274 -8.75 14.65 -18.39
CA TYR A 274 -9.15 15.55 -17.32
C TYR A 274 -8.03 15.82 -16.32
N VAL A 275 -7.30 14.79 -15.88
CA VAL A 275 -6.12 14.97 -15.01
C VAL A 275 -5.06 15.82 -15.71
N MET A 276 -4.80 15.58 -16.99
CA MET A 276 -3.83 16.36 -17.77
C MET A 276 -4.25 17.83 -17.95
N GLU A 277 -5.54 18.11 -18.10
CA GLU A 277 -6.10 19.46 -18.11
C GLU A 277 -5.85 20.16 -16.77
N VAL A 278 -6.21 19.51 -15.66
CA VAL A 278 -6.03 20.07 -14.31
C VAL A 278 -4.56 20.32 -14.01
N ILE A 279 -3.67 19.39 -14.36
CA ILE A 279 -2.22 19.58 -14.16
C ILE A 279 -1.72 20.86 -14.83
N LYS A 280 -2.27 21.28 -15.97
CA LYS A 280 -1.80 22.48 -16.69
C LYS A 280 -2.29 23.79 -16.09
N ARG A 281 -3.24 23.78 -15.16
CA ARG A 281 -3.77 24.99 -14.52
C ARG A 281 -2.69 25.61 -13.60
N ASP A 282 -2.57 26.92 -13.62
CA ASP A 282 -1.59 27.67 -12.81
C ASP A 282 -1.91 27.59 -11.30
N GLU A 283 -3.17 27.32 -10.96
CA GLU A 283 -3.69 27.25 -9.60
C GLU A 283 -3.41 25.91 -8.90
N VAL A 284 -2.78 24.94 -9.57
CA VAL A 284 -2.36 23.69 -8.92
C VAL A 284 -0.98 23.92 -8.31
N PRO A 285 -0.88 24.17 -6.99
CA PRO A 285 0.39 24.53 -6.36
C PRO A 285 1.40 23.40 -6.54
N SER A 286 2.62 23.82 -6.82
CA SER A 286 3.77 22.94 -7.00
C SER A 286 4.41 22.48 -5.68
N GLY A 287 3.89 22.92 -4.54
CA GLY A 287 4.39 22.56 -3.22
C GLY A 287 3.30 22.44 -2.17
N ALA A 288 3.36 21.33 -1.41
CA ALA A 288 2.54 20.91 -0.26
C ALA A 288 1.74 19.60 -0.48
N GLY A 289 2.20 18.75 -1.41
CA GLY A 289 1.74 17.37 -1.52
C GLY A 289 2.44 16.47 -0.50
N THR A 290 1.69 15.59 0.15
CA THR A 290 2.18 14.56 1.09
C THR A 290 2.85 13.37 0.38
N ALA A 291 3.41 13.58 -0.81
CA ALA A 291 4.03 12.50 -1.59
C ALA A 291 5.40 12.16 -1.00
N LEU A 292 5.45 11.12 -0.16
CA LEU A 292 6.64 10.36 0.26
C LEU A 292 7.94 11.18 0.38
N LYS A 293 7.97 12.22 1.23
CA LYS A 293 9.23 12.89 1.60
C LYS A 293 10.06 12.04 2.56
#